data_AF-A0A845TK40-F1
#
_entry.id   AF-A0A845TK40-F1
#
_cell.length_a   1.000
_cell.length_b   1.000
_cell.length_c   1.000
_cell.angle_alpha   90.00
_cell.angle_beta   90.00
_cell.angle_gamma   90.00
#
_symmetry.space_group_name_H-M   'P 1'
#
loop_
_entity.id
_entity.type
_entity.pdbx_description
1 polymer ?
#
loop_
_entity_poly.entity_id
_entity_poly.type
_entity_poly.pdbx_seq_one_letter_code
_entity_poly.pdbx_strand_id
1 'polypeptide(L)'
;MLFKLTFVVLTAAALGACASKTTAPSSSNATGQTDSKTAKAKDDIIGTILPGSKFAKLKIGMDMSQVQALIKMPDDMKRYESGKRWIPFYFGDDAQRMETYYEGEGCLTYTGGGVFGGVGGQLIRIHADKTKACFS
;
A
#
# COMPACT_ATOMS: atom_id res chain seq x y z
N MET A 1 51.64 14.39 33.73
CA MET A 1 51.96 12.94 33.85
C MET A 1 50.69 12.19 33.44
N LEU A 2 50.36 11.91 32.18
CA LEU A 2 50.99 11.09 31.13
C LEU A 2 51.46 9.71 31.60
N PHE A 3 50.59 8.70 31.47
CA PHE A 3 50.99 7.32 31.24
C PHE A 3 50.10 6.72 30.15
N LYS A 4 50.63 6.72 28.93
CA LYS A 4 50.16 5.88 27.82
C LYS A 4 50.57 4.44 28.15
N LEU A 5 49.66 3.48 28.00
CA LEU A 5 50.03 2.07 27.90
C LEU A 5 49.34 1.46 26.69
N THR A 6 49.99 1.63 25.55
CA THR A 6 49.76 0.89 24.30
C THR A 6 50.21 -0.55 24.50
N PHE A 7 49.30 -1.51 24.36
CA PHE A 7 49.64 -2.92 24.16
C PHE A 7 49.67 -3.21 22.65
N VAL A 8 50.84 -3.61 22.17
CA VAL A 8 51.10 -4.13 20.82
C VAL A 8 51.61 -5.55 20.98
N VAL A 9 50.90 -6.56 20.47
CA VAL A 9 51.42 -7.88 20.03
C VAL A 9 50.35 -8.46 19.07
N LEU A 10 50.51 -8.54 17.75
CA LEU A 10 51.39 -9.34 16.87
C LEU A 10 50.76 -10.69 16.42
N THR A 11 50.54 -10.76 15.09
CA THR A 11 50.54 -11.93 14.17
C THR A 11 49.50 -13.05 14.24
N ALA A 12 48.77 -13.24 13.14
CA ALA A 12 49.00 -14.38 12.22
C ALA A 12 48.27 -14.15 10.87
N ALA A 13 49.03 -14.28 9.78
CA ALA A 13 48.53 -14.29 8.41
C ALA A 13 48.13 -15.71 8.00
N ALA A 14 47.02 -15.86 7.28
CA ALA A 14 46.71 -17.06 6.51
C ALA A 14 46.28 -16.65 5.09
N LEU A 15 47.11 -17.02 4.12
CA LEU A 15 46.83 -17.02 2.69
C LEU A 15 45.94 -18.25 2.37
N GLY A 16 44.85 -18.05 1.64
CA GLY A 16 44.01 -19.11 1.10
C GLY A 16 43.42 -18.70 -0.25
N ALA A 17 43.67 -19.52 -1.26
CA ALA A 17 43.68 -19.21 -2.68
C ALA A 17 42.31 -19.35 -3.41
N CYS A 18 42.35 -18.94 -4.69
CA CYS A 18 41.30 -18.75 -5.69
C CYS A 18 40.36 -19.95 -5.98
N ALA A 19 39.12 -19.66 -6.38
CA ALA A 19 38.41 -20.43 -7.42
C ALA A 19 37.41 -19.52 -8.18
N SER A 20 37.55 -19.43 -9.49
CA SER A 20 36.65 -18.70 -10.40
C SER A 20 35.67 -19.65 -11.09
N LYS A 21 34.47 -19.11 -11.38
CA LYS A 21 33.45 -19.54 -12.36
C LYS A 21 32.57 -20.74 -12.00
N THR A 22 31.29 -20.45 -11.78
CA THR A 22 30.20 -21.01 -12.60
C THR A 22 29.09 -19.98 -12.70
N THR A 23 28.79 -19.62 -13.94
CA THR A 23 27.65 -18.85 -14.42
C THR A 23 26.33 -19.46 -13.93
N ALA A 24 25.62 -18.76 -13.04
CA ALA A 24 24.20 -18.97 -12.86
C ALA A 24 23.47 -18.26 -14.01
N PRO A 25 22.48 -18.90 -14.67
CA PRO A 25 21.68 -18.24 -15.68
C PRO A 25 20.92 -17.10 -15.02
N SER A 26 21.23 -15.89 -15.46
CA SER A 26 20.36 -14.74 -15.31
C SER A 26 19.10 -15.03 -16.11
N SER A 27 18.09 -15.64 -15.48
CA SER A 27 16.72 -15.55 -15.96
C SER A 27 16.24 -14.14 -15.68
N SER A 28 16.62 -13.26 -16.59
CA SER A 28 16.03 -11.95 -16.80
C SER A 28 14.56 -12.12 -17.17
N ASN A 29 13.70 -12.29 -16.17
CA ASN A 29 12.38 -11.67 -16.24
C ASN A 29 12.54 -10.26 -15.72
N ALA A 30 12.88 -9.39 -16.67
CA ALA A 30 12.71 -7.96 -16.55
C ALA A 30 11.22 -7.67 -16.33
N THR A 31 10.78 -7.70 -15.08
CA THR A 31 9.64 -6.88 -14.69
C THR A 31 10.21 -5.49 -14.56
N GLY A 32 10.05 -4.70 -15.62
CA GLY A 32 10.29 -3.28 -15.60
C GLY A 32 9.71 -2.70 -14.33
N GLN A 33 10.59 -2.23 -13.46
CA GLN A 33 10.29 -1.20 -12.47
C GLN A 33 9.84 0.01 -13.28
N THR A 34 8.56 0.00 -13.60
CA THR A 34 7.84 1.10 -14.23
C THR A 34 6.87 1.53 -13.16
N ASP A 35 6.98 2.78 -12.76
CA ASP A 35 6.16 3.47 -11.78
C ASP A 35 4.68 3.09 -11.92
N SER A 36 4.27 2.06 -11.18
CA SER A 36 2.92 1.48 -11.28
C SER A 36 1.85 2.35 -10.60
N LYS A 37 2.26 3.54 -10.10
CA LYS A 37 1.38 4.45 -9.37
C LYS A 37 0.41 5.19 -10.29
N THR A 38 0.70 5.30 -11.59
CA THR A 38 -0.12 6.10 -12.52
C THR A 38 -1.07 5.27 -13.37
N ALA A 39 -0.74 4.02 -13.70
CA ALA A 39 -1.60 3.16 -14.52
C ALA A 39 -2.76 2.51 -13.74
N LYS A 40 -2.56 2.23 -12.44
CA LYS A 40 -3.54 1.53 -11.61
C LYS A 40 -4.80 2.37 -11.26
N ALA A 41 -4.71 3.69 -11.36
CA ALA A 41 -5.74 4.60 -10.89
C ALA A 41 -7.07 4.53 -11.66
N LYS A 42 -7.08 4.02 -12.90
CA LYS A 42 -8.31 3.83 -13.69
C LYS A 42 -8.99 2.48 -13.42
N ASP A 43 -8.22 1.45 -13.11
CA ASP A 43 -8.72 0.08 -12.89
C ASP A 43 -9.43 -0.10 -11.54
N ASP A 44 -9.27 0.88 -10.66
CA ASP A 44 -9.88 0.90 -9.33
C ASP A 44 -11.22 1.68 -9.30
N ILE A 45 -11.78 2.04 -10.46
CA ILE A 45 -13.12 2.62 -10.59
C ILE A 45 -14.06 1.58 -11.22
N ILE A 46 -15.13 1.22 -10.50
CA ILE A 46 -16.16 0.28 -10.93
C ILE A 46 -17.45 1.06 -11.20
N GLY A 47 -18.07 0.82 -12.34
CA GLY A 47 -19.29 1.51 -12.77
C GLY A 47 -19.01 2.85 -13.45
N THR A 48 -20.08 3.61 -13.70
CA THR A 48 -20.01 4.90 -14.40
C THR A 48 -20.33 6.03 -13.44
N ILE A 49 -19.35 6.91 -13.21
CA ILE A 49 -19.56 8.13 -12.42
C ILE A 49 -20.41 9.10 -13.25
N LEU A 50 -21.56 9.49 -12.71
CA LEU A 50 -22.48 10.39 -13.40
C LEU A 50 -21.98 11.85 -13.37
N PRO A 51 -22.28 12.65 -14.40
CA PRO A 51 -22.08 14.09 -14.35
C PRO A 51 -22.80 14.68 -13.13
N GLY A 52 -22.08 15.44 -12.30
CA GLY A 52 -22.61 16.04 -11.07
C GLY A 52 -22.60 15.15 -9.82
N SER A 53 -22.19 13.88 -9.94
CA SER A 53 -21.96 12.99 -8.80
C SER A 53 -20.93 13.58 -7.82
N LYS A 54 -21.12 13.33 -6.52
CA LYS A 54 -20.10 13.61 -5.50
C LYS A 54 -18.76 12.94 -5.86
N PHE A 55 -18.78 11.72 -6.39
CA PHE A 55 -17.59 10.94 -6.72
C PHE A 55 -16.78 11.52 -7.88
N ALA A 56 -17.36 12.38 -8.72
CA ALA A 56 -16.64 13.06 -9.80
C ALA A 56 -15.51 13.99 -9.29
N LYS A 57 -15.54 14.37 -8.01
CA LYS A 57 -14.52 15.19 -7.35
C LYS A 57 -13.33 14.38 -6.82
N LEU A 58 -13.47 13.05 -6.78
CA LEU A 58 -12.52 12.18 -6.08
C LEU A 58 -11.45 11.64 -7.01
N LYS A 59 -10.29 11.31 -6.42
CA LYS A 59 -9.20 10.61 -7.10
C LYS A 59 -8.69 9.50 -6.19
N ILE A 60 -8.37 8.36 -6.80
CA ILE A 60 -7.67 7.28 -6.11
C ILE A 60 -6.38 7.84 -5.50
N GLY A 61 -6.11 7.46 -4.25
CA GLY A 61 -5.00 7.93 -3.42
C GLY A 61 -5.32 9.10 -2.49
N MET A 62 -6.51 9.72 -2.58
CA MET A 62 -6.92 10.74 -1.61
C MET A 62 -7.06 10.15 -0.20
N ASP A 63 -6.66 10.90 0.81
CA ASP A 63 -6.93 10.52 2.20
C ASP A 63 -8.42 10.67 2.53
N MET A 64 -8.92 9.82 3.42
CA MET A 64 -10.33 9.86 3.83
C MET A 64 -10.78 11.25 4.34
N SER A 65 -9.90 11.98 5.03
CA SER A 65 -10.18 13.36 5.47
C SER A 65 -10.35 14.33 4.28
N GLN A 66 -9.53 14.19 3.23
CA GLN A 66 -9.66 14.97 2.01
C GLN A 66 -10.95 14.62 1.27
N VAL A 67 -11.29 13.34 1.19
CA VAL A 67 -12.57 12.89 0.60
C VAL A 67 -13.75 13.49 1.37
N GLN A 68 -13.75 13.38 2.69
CA GLN A 68 -14.82 13.93 3.53
C GLN A 68 -14.92 15.46 3.45
N ALA A 69 -13.80 16.17 3.26
CA ALA A 69 -13.83 17.61 3.01
C ALA A 69 -14.52 17.96 1.67
N LEU A 70 -14.41 17.09 0.66
CA LEU A 70 -14.99 17.31 -0.68
C LEU A 70 -16.47 16.89 -0.79
N ILE A 71 -16.85 15.79 -0.13
CA ILE A 71 -18.15 15.13 -0.33
C ILE A 71 -18.95 14.88 0.96
N LYS A 72 -18.45 15.38 2.09
CA LYS A 72 -19.00 15.19 3.46
C LYS A 72 -18.82 13.76 3.99
N MET A 73 -19.30 13.52 5.21
CA MET A 73 -19.25 12.21 5.84
C MET A 73 -20.14 11.19 5.08
N PRO A 74 -19.77 9.90 5.10
CA PRO A 74 -20.59 8.84 4.54
C PRO A 74 -21.84 8.57 5.38
N ASP A 75 -22.81 7.92 4.77
CA ASP A 75 -24.06 7.51 5.42
C ASP A 75 -23.89 6.22 6.23
N ASP A 76 -22.96 5.35 5.82
CA ASP A 76 -22.64 4.10 6.52
C ASP A 76 -21.15 3.75 6.35
N MET A 77 -20.58 3.01 7.29
CA MET A 77 -19.19 2.55 7.21
C MET A 77 -18.98 1.21 7.89
N LYS A 78 -18.09 0.39 7.30
CA LYS A 78 -17.65 -0.87 7.89
C LYS A 78 -16.15 -1.07 7.69
N ARG A 79 -15.58 -1.93 8.51
CA ARG A 79 -14.16 -2.30 8.46
C ARG A 79 -14.04 -3.81 8.50
N TYR A 80 -13.16 -4.34 7.67
CA TYR A 80 -12.91 -5.78 7.59
C TYR A 80 -11.42 -6.04 7.33
N GLU A 81 -11.01 -7.28 7.56
CA GLU A 81 -9.64 -7.72 7.34
C GLU A 81 -9.42 -7.95 5.85
N SER A 82 -8.31 -7.46 5.31
CA SER A 82 -7.94 -7.85 3.95
C SER A 82 -7.21 -9.20 3.99
N GLY A 83 -7.17 -9.91 2.86
CA GLY A 83 -6.34 -11.12 2.76
C GLY A 83 -4.84 -10.87 3.02
N LYS A 84 -4.38 -9.62 2.93
CA LYS A 84 -2.98 -9.25 3.17
C LYS A 84 -2.59 -9.28 4.64
N ARG A 85 -3.58 -9.24 5.56
CA ARG A 85 -3.36 -9.46 7.00
C ARG A 85 -2.57 -10.74 7.29
N TRP A 86 -2.85 -11.79 6.52
CA TRP A 86 -2.38 -13.14 6.79
C TRP A 86 -1.07 -13.48 6.08
N ILE A 87 -0.48 -12.52 5.38
CA ILE A 87 0.83 -12.67 4.75
C ILE A 87 1.90 -12.46 5.82
N PRO A 88 2.77 -13.45 6.09
CA PRO A 88 3.89 -13.28 7.01
C PRO A 88 4.76 -12.09 6.60
N PHE A 89 5.19 -11.29 7.58
CA PHE A 89 6.04 -10.11 7.37
C PHE A 89 5.41 -9.02 6.47
N TYR A 90 4.08 -8.91 6.44
CA TYR A 90 3.41 -7.80 5.75
C TYR A 90 3.43 -6.51 6.58
N PHE A 91 4.24 -5.55 6.14
CA PHE A 91 4.39 -4.22 6.76
C PHE A 91 3.67 -3.10 5.99
N GLY A 92 2.79 -3.43 5.05
CA GLY A 92 2.01 -2.45 4.30
C GLY A 92 0.79 -1.93 5.08
N ASP A 93 0.12 -0.94 4.52
CA ASP A 93 -1.02 -0.22 5.11
C ASP A 93 -2.39 -0.84 4.78
N ASP A 94 -2.42 -1.97 4.07
CA ASP A 94 -3.65 -2.58 3.55
C ASP A 94 -3.90 -3.96 4.19
N ALA A 95 -3.59 -4.13 5.48
CA ALA A 95 -3.92 -5.34 6.24
C ALA A 95 -5.40 -5.35 6.67
N GLN A 96 -6.02 -4.18 6.75
CA GLN A 96 -7.45 -4.01 6.85
C GLN A 96 -7.96 -3.16 5.70
N ARG A 97 -9.28 -3.19 5.49
CA ARG A 97 -10.02 -2.34 4.56
C ARG A 97 -11.10 -1.61 5.32
N MET A 98 -11.39 -0.40 4.89
CA MET A 98 -12.59 0.32 5.29
C MET A 98 -13.46 0.54 4.06
N GLU A 99 -14.74 0.27 4.16
CA GLU A 99 -15.72 0.61 3.14
C GLU A 99 -16.69 1.63 3.70
N THR A 100 -17.03 2.62 2.89
CA THR A 100 -18.03 3.64 3.23
C THR A 100 -19.09 3.71 2.15
N TYR A 101 -20.34 3.89 2.54
CA TYR A 101 -21.48 4.04 1.65
C TYR A 101 -21.92 5.50 1.60
N TYR A 102 -22.26 5.96 0.39
CA TYR A 102 -22.88 7.25 0.13
C TYR A 102 -24.19 7.01 -0.63
N GLU A 103 -25.32 7.35 -0.02
CA GLU A 103 -26.63 7.16 -0.59
C GLU A 103 -26.76 7.88 -1.94
N GLY A 104 -27.21 7.14 -2.95
CA GLY A 104 -27.36 7.64 -4.32
C GLY A 104 -26.07 7.79 -5.13
N GLU A 105 -24.90 7.48 -4.54
CA GLU A 105 -23.59 7.60 -5.20
C GLU A 105 -22.85 6.26 -5.30
N GLY A 106 -22.88 5.46 -4.22
CA GLY A 106 -22.26 4.13 -4.16
C GLY A 106 -21.29 3.97 -3.00
N CYS A 107 -20.20 3.22 -3.23
CA CYS A 107 -19.26 2.84 -2.19
C CYS A 107 -17.84 3.27 -2.48
N LEU A 108 -17.13 3.64 -1.42
CA LEU A 108 -15.69 3.92 -1.46
C LEU A 108 -14.95 2.91 -0.60
N THR A 109 -13.81 2.40 -1.08
CA THR A 109 -12.94 1.51 -0.31
C THR A 109 -11.62 2.22 -0.01
N TYR A 110 -11.18 2.14 1.23
CA TYR A 110 -9.92 2.69 1.72
C TYR A 110 -9.02 1.60 2.28
N THR A 111 -7.71 1.85 2.29
CA THR A 111 -6.80 1.09 3.14
C THR A 111 -7.19 1.29 4.61
N GLY A 112 -7.09 0.23 5.41
CA GLY A 112 -7.50 0.25 6.82
C GLY A 112 -6.34 0.37 7.79
N GLY A 113 -5.10 0.25 7.34
CA GLY A 113 -3.90 0.18 8.19
C GLY A 113 -3.24 -1.19 8.17
N GLY A 114 -2.05 -1.25 8.76
CA GLY A 114 -1.23 -2.46 8.84
C GLY A 114 -1.68 -3.47 9.89
N VAL A 115 -0.93 -4.57 10.00
CA VAL A 115 -1.23 -5.69 10.92
C VAL A 115 -1.25 -5.25 12.39
N PHE A 116 -0.41 -4.26 12.74
CA PHE A 116 -0.32 -3.71 14.09
C PHE A 116 -1.20 -2.46 14.30
N GLY A 117 -2.15 -2.20 13.39
CA GLY A 117 -2.87 -0.93 13.33
C GLY A 117 -2.03 0.21 12.73
N GLY A 118 -2.53 1.44 12.83
CA GLY A 118 -1.81 2.64 12.35
C GLY A 118 -2.19 3.10 10.94
N VAL A 119 -1.24 3.79 10.28
CA VAL A 119 -1.39 4.56 9.03
C VAL A 119 -2.17 3.78 7.96
N GLY A 120 -3.25 4.39 7.47
CA GLY A 120 -4.17 3.90 6.45
C GLY A 120 -5.17 5.01 6.12
N GLY A 121 -6.22 4.69 5.38
CA GLY A 121 -7.27 5.65 5.00
C GLY A 121 -7.09 6.26 3.62
N GLN A 122 -6.21 5.69 2.79
CA GLN A 122 -6.08 6.10 1.39
C GLN A 122 -7.20 5.48 0.56
N LEU A 123 -7.87 6.29 -0.26
CA LEU A 123 -8.91 5.85 -1.18
C LEU A 123 -8.30 4.95 -2.27
N ILE A 124 -8.70 3.69 -2.31
CA ILE A 124 -8.16 2.70 -3.26
C ILE A 124 -9.21 2.15 -4.23
N ARG A 125 -10.49 2.49 -4.05
CA ARG A 125 -11.54 2.11 -4.99
C ARG A 125 -12.74 3.05 -4.93
N ILE A 126 -13.31 3.36 -6.09
CA ILE A 126 -14.61 4.02 -6.24
C ILE A 126 -15.55 3.03 -6.92
N HIS A 127 -16.65 2.66 -6.28
CA HIS A 127 -17.71 1.86 -6.89
C HIS A 127 -18.96 2.73 -7.04
N ALA A 128 -19.19 3.23 -8.26
CA ALA A 128 -20.35 4.05 -8.59
C ALA A 128 -21.55 3.16 -8.87
N ASP A 129 -22.46 3.10 -7.91
CA ASP A 129 -23.73 2.37 -7.99
C ASP A 129 -24.78 3.12 -7.16
N LYS A 130 -25.96 3.38 -7.74
CA LYS A 130 -27.06 4.02 -7.02
C LYS A 130 -27.73 3.08 -6.03
N THR A 131 -27.55 1.78 -6.19
CA THR A 131 -28.08 0.78 -5.26
C THR A 131 -27.13 0.57 -4.08
N LYS A 132 -27.62 0.01 -2.98
CA LYS A 132 -26.77 -0.37 -1.84
C LYS A 132 -26.01 -1.69 -2.09
N ALA A 133 -26.02 -2.25 -3.31
CA ALA A 133 -25.44 -3.57 -3.59
C ALA A 133 -23.93 -3.66 -3.32
N CYS A 134 -23.21 -2.55 -3.44
CA CYS A 134 -21.78 -2.49 -3.13
C CYS A 134 -21.45 -2.53 -1.62
N PHE A 135 -22.46 -2.40 -0.75
CA PHE A 135 -22.31 -2.32 0.71
C PHE A 135 -23.14 -3.41 1.41
N SER A 136 -22.63 -4.65 1.40
CA SER A 136 -23.25 -5.83 2.02
C SER A 136 -22.57 -6.34 3.28
#